data_AF-A0A3P8AMU6-F1
#
_entry.id   AF-A0A3P8AMU6-F1
#
_cell.length_a   1.000
_cell.length_b   1.000
_cell.length_c   1.000
_cell.angle_alpha   90.00
_cell.angle_beta   90.00
_cell.angle_gamma   90.00
#
_symmetry.space_group_name_H-M   'P 1'
#
loop_
_entity.id
_entity.type
_entity.pdbx_description
1 polymer ?
#
loop_
_entity_poly.entity_id
_entity_poly.type
_entity_poly.pdbx_seq_one_letter_code
_entity_poly.pdbx_strand_id
1 'polypeptide(L)' 'MNSLLESVWISVNTLNHSLLHGCIYRAPDSSNNGYYLIINAFIHASALNFNAKVITGDFN' A
#
# COMPACT_ATOMS: atom_id res chain seq x y z
N MET A 1 2.61 15.99 4.94
CA MET A 1 3.08 14.69 5.45
C MET A 1 1.86 13.97 6.01
N ASN A 2 0.99 13.49 5.12
CA ASN A 2 -0.14 12.64 5.49
C ASN A 2 0.40 11.22 5.49
N SER A 3 0.92 10.77 6.63
CA SER A 3 1.15 9.35 6.80
C SER A 3 -0.19 8.66 6.50
N LEU A 4 -0.22 7.72 5.55
CA LEU A 4 -1.28 6.72 5.55
C LEU A 4 -1.18 6.03 6.92
N LEU A 5 -1.90 6.54 7.92
CA LEU A 5 -1.92 6.04 9.30
C LEU A 5 -2.36 4.57 9.36
N GLU A 6 -2.92 4.07 8.26
CA GLU A 6 -3.54 2.77 8.11
C GLU A 6 -2.77 1.88 7.11
N SER A 7 -1.47 2.11 6.91
CA SER A 7 -0.64 1.24 6.07
C SER A 7 0.78 1.04 6.59
N VAL A 8 1.33 -0.14 6.31
CA VAL A 8 2.73 -0.47 6.51
C VAL A 8 3.35 -0.83 5.17
N TRP A 9 4.56 -0.35 4.93
CA TRP A 9 5.31 -0.58 3.69
C TRP A 9 6.66 -1.21 4.01
N ILE A 10 6.94 -2.34 3.38
CA ILE A 10 8.19 -3.07 3.51
C ILE A 10 8.79 -3.21 2.12
N SER A 11 10.09 -2.94 2.00
CA SER A 11 10.85 -3.27 0.80
C SER A 11 11.64 -4.55 1.06
N VAL A 12 11.54 -5.50 0.12
CA VAL A 12 12.33 -6.73 0.12
C VAL A 12 13.23 -6.68 -1.11
N ASN A 13 14.53 -6.59 -0.87
CA ASN A 13 15.52 -6.51 -1.93
C ASN A 13 16.39 -7.76 -1.93
N THR A 14 16.53 -8.35 -3.10
CA THR A 14 17.51 -9.40 -3.41
C THR A 14 18.56 -8.82 -4.34
N LEU A 15 19.57 -9.61 -4.72
CA LEU A 15 20.60 -9.17 -5.67
C LEU A 15 20.03 -8.72 -7.02
N ASN A 16 18.95 -9.35 -7.49
CA ASN A 16 18.43 -9.15 -8.86
C ASN A 16 17.01 -8.56 -8.91
N HIS A 17 16.29 -8.61 -7.79
CA HIS A 17 14.89 -8.22 -7.73
C HIS A 17 14.56 -7.45 -6.47
N SER A 18 13.68 -6.47 -6.63
CA SER A 18 13.09 -5.69 -5.55
C SER A 18 11.58 -5.87 -5.55
N LEU A 19 11.02 -6.09 -4.36
CA LEU A 19 9.59 -6.19 -4.10
C LEU A 19 9.19 -5.09 -3.12
N LEU A 20 8.14 -4.35 -3.47
CA LEU A 20 7.41 -3.53 -2.52
C LEU A 20 6.20 -4.31 -2.00
N HIS A 21 6.12 -4.47 -0.69
CA HIS A 21 4.96 -5.05 -0.03
C HIS A 21 4.27 -3.97 0.81
N GLY A 22 3.07 -3.57 0.39
CA GLY A 22 2.16 -2.73 1.16
C GLY A 22 1.12 -3.59 1.87
N CYS A 23 0.92 -3.36 3.16
CA CYS A 23 -0.21 -3.88 3.92
C CYS A 23 -1.08 -2.70 4.35
N ILE A 24 -2.34 -2.70 3.94
CA ILE A 24 -3.31 -1.65 4.28
C ILE A 24 -4.44 -2.21 5.13
N TYR A 25 -5.03 -1.36 5.96
CA TYR A 25 -6.20 -1.69 6.75
C TYR A 25 -7.28 -0.64 6.48
N ARG A 26 -8.44 -1.07 6.00
CA ARG A 26 -9.64 -0.23 5.92
C ARG A 26 -10.57 -0.65 7.05
N ALA A 27 -10.89 0.29 7.94
CA ALA A 27 -11.80 0.01 9.04
C ALA A 27 -13.22 -0.30 8.51
N PRO A 28 -13.94 -1.26 9.12
CA PRO A 28 -15.33 -1.51 8.80
C PRO A 28 -16.16 -0.24 9.03
N ASP A 29 -17.16 -0.02 8.16
CA ASP A 29 -18.01 1.17 8.13
C ASP A 29 -17.26 2.50 7.95
N SER A 30 -15.99 2.47 7.52
CA SER A 30 -15.32 3.67 7.07
C SER A 30 -16.15 4.31 5.95
N SER A 31 -16.46 5.59 6.10
CA SER A 31 -17.16 6.37 5.07
C SER A 31 -16.49 6.18 3.69
N ASN A 32 -17.16 6.53 2.59
CA ASN A 32 -16.58 6.44 1.23
C ASN A 32 -15.16 7.03 1.08
N ASN A 33 -14.69 7.85 2.03
CA ASN A 33 -13.29 8.24 2.13
C ASN A 33 -12.30 7.07 2.27
N GLY A 34 -12.73 5.88 2.70
CA GLY A 34 -11.91 4.66 2.75
C GLY A 34 -11.46 4.17 1.37
N TYR A 35 -12.16 4.54 0.28
CA TYR A 35 -11.68 4.27 -1.08
C TYR A 35 -10.44 5.10 -1.45
N TYR A 36 -10.29 6.31 -0.88
CA TYR A 36 -9.07 7.10 -1.11
C TYR A 36 -7.85 6.39 -0.55
N LEU A 37 -7.99 5.61 0.53
CA LEU A 37 -6.88 4.85 1.08
C LEU A 37 -6.36 3.83 0.08
N ILE A 38 -7.26 3.03 -0.49
CA ILE A 38 -6.93 2.01 -1.47
C ILE A 38 -6.31 2.66 -2.72
N ILE A 39 -6.96 3.68 -3.28
CA ILE A 39 -6.46 4.40 -4.47
C ILE A 39 -5.10 5.04 -4.20
N ASN A 40 -4.92 5.69 -3.05
CA ASN A 40 -3.65 6.32 -2.68
C ASN A 40 -2.55 5.28 -2.47
N ALA A 41 -2.87 4.09 -1.94
CA ALA A 41 -1.90 3.00 -1.83
C ALA A 41 -1.46 2.52 -3.22
N PHE A 42 -2.38 2.38 -4.17
CA PHE A 42 -2.03 2.05 -5.56
C PHE A 42 -1.21 3.15 -6.24
N ILE A 43 -1.60 4.42 -6.10
CA ILE A 43 -0.82 5.55 -6.65
C ILE A 43 0.58 5.56 -6.04
N HIS A 44 0.69 5.44 -4.72
CA HIS A 44 1.97 5.39 -4.00
C HIS A 44 2.87 4.25 -4.51
N ALA A 45 2.35 3.01 -4.55
CA ALA A 45 3.11 1.87 -5.05
C ALA A 45 3.49 2.02 -6.53
N SER A 46 2.58 2.53 -7.36
CA SER A 46 2.82 2.71 -8.80
C SER A 46 3.99 3.65 -9.09
N ALA A 47 4.16 4.71 -8.28
CA ALA A 47 5.22 5.69 -8.43
C ALA A 47 6.63 5.18 -8.06
N LEU A 48 6.72 4.07 -7.33
CA LEU A 48 8.00 3.53 -6.85
C LEU A 48 8.62 2.53 -7.85
N ASN A 49 9.94 2.53 -7.98
CA ASN A 49 10.65 1.68 -8.93
C ASN A 49 11.04 0.33 -8.29
N PHE A 50 10.07 -0.58 -8.21
CA PHE A 50 10.27 -1.97 -7.76
C PHE A 50 9.95 -2.93 -8.90
N ASN A 51 10.68 -4.05 -8.99
CA ASN A 51 10.41 -5.09 -10.01
C ASN A 51 9.01 -5.68 -9.85
N ALA A 52 8.59 -5.89 -8.61
CA ALA A 52 7.25 -6.36 -8.26
C ALA A 52 6.67 -5.51 -7.14
N LYS A 53 5.34 -5.41 -7.13
CA LYS A 53 4.58 -4.60 -6.16
C LYS A 53 3.36 -5.40 -5.75
N VAL A 54 3.17 -5.56 -4.45
CA VAL A 54 2.05 -6.31 -3.88
C VAL A 54 1.41 -5.45 -2.81
N ILE A 55 0.11 -5.21 -2.94
CA ILE A 55 -0.71 -4.54 -1.93
C ILE A 55 -1.66 -5.59 -1.35
N THR A 56 -1.68 -5.70 -0.02
CA THR A 56 -2.42 -6.70 0.75
C THR A 56 -3.07 -6.04 1.96
N GLY A 57 -3.78 -6.84 2.76
CA GLY A 57 -4.35 -6.43 4.03
C GLY A 57 -5.87 -6.53 4.01
N ASP A 58 -6.51 -5.78 4.90
CA ASP A 58 -7.97 -5.74 4.98
C ASP A 58 -8.49 -4.56 4.16
N PHE A 59 -9.21 -4.87 3.08
CA PHE A 59 -9.79 -3.88 2.18
C PHE A 59 -11.26 -3.55 2.52
N ASN A 60 -11.78 -4.07 3.63
CA ASN A 60 -13.20 -4.07 4.03
C ASN A 60 -13.82 -2.69 4.22
#